data_AF-A0A3Q8ZW20-F1
#
_entry.id   AF-A0A3Q8ZW20-F1
#
_cell.length_a   1.000
_cell.length_b   1.000
_cell.length_c   1.000
_cell.angle_alpha   90.00
_cell.angle_beta   90.00
_cell.angle_gamma   90.00
#
_symmetry.space_group_name_H-M   'P 1'
#
loop_
_entity.id
_entity.type
_entity.pdbx_description
1 polymer ?
#
loop_
_entity_poly.entity_id
_entity_poly.type
_entity_poly.pdbx_seq_one_letter_code
_entity_poly.pdbx_strand_id
1 'polypeptide(L)' 'MHDPCVTAFLIDPTLFGGVDAFIDVECDQAGAYGRTRATLVESGAGRSQPVCRVITEVDDERLFQLIDQRLRRL' A
#
# COMPACT_ATOMS: atom_id res chain seq x y z
N MET A 1 -4.67 8.21 -9.92
CA MET A 1 -4.70 6.86 -10.54
C MET A 1 -4.42 5.86 -9.43
N HIS A 2 -5.33 4.95 -9.15
CA HIS A 2 -5.24 4.09 -7.96
C HIS A 2 -4.84 2.66 -8.36
N ASP A 3 -5.71 1.95 -9.07
CA ASP A 3 -5.55 0.52 -9.36
C ASP A 3 -4.24 0.16 -10.09
N PRO A 4 -3.74 0.95 -11.08
CA PRO A 4 -2.49 0.64 -11.76
C PRO A 4 -1.26 0.58 -10.85
N CYS A 5 -1.31 1.18 -9.65
CA CYS A 5 -0.21 1.09 -8.68
C CYS A 5 0.03 -0.36 -8.22
N VAL A 6 -1.02 -1.19 -8.14
CA VAL A 6 -0.87 -2.61 -7.74
C VAL A 6 -0.10 -3.37 -8.81
N THR A 7 -0.46 -3.19 -10.08
CA THR A 7 0.27 -3.83 -11.20
C THR A 7 1.70 -3.32 -11.30
N ALA A 8 1.92 -2.02 -11.11
CA ALA A 8 3.27 -1.45 -11.10
C ALA A 8 4.12 -2.04 -9.96
N PHE A 9 3.54 -2.23 -8.77
CA PHE A 9 4.21 -2.87 -7.63
C PHE A 9 4.63 -4.32 -7.95
N LEU A 10 3.78 -5.07 -8.66
CA LEU A 10 4.11 -6.43 -9.09
C LEU A 10 5.20 -6.48 -10.16
N ILE A 11 5.33 -5.43 -10.99
CA ILE A 11 6.38 -5.34 -12.02
C ILE A 11 7.72 -4.93 -11.39
N ASP A 12 7.70 -3.89 -10.57
CA ASP A 12 8.89 -3.36 -9.90
C ASP A 12 8.49 -2.83 -8.50
N PRO A 13 8.67 -3.64 -7.43
CA PRO A 13 8.32 -3.21 -6.08
C PRO A 13 9.25 -2.10 -5.55
N THR A 14 10.41 -1.85 -6.17
CA THR A 14 11.33 -0.78 -5.76
C THR A 14 10.81 0.61 -6.08
N LEU A 15 9.72 0.72 -6.85
CA LEU A 15 9.01 1.97 -7.09
C LEU A 15 8.29 2.49 -5.85
N PHE A 16 8.08 1.64 -4.84
CA PHE A 16 7.19 1.95 -3.71
C PHE A 16 7.93 1.90 -2.38
N GLY A 17 7.74 2.96 -1.60
CA GLY A 17 8.12 3.04 -0.19
C GLY A 17 6.95 2.67 0.71
N GLY A 18 7.23 2.34 1.96
CA GLY A 18 6.18 1.93 2.88
C GLY A 18 6.64 1.76 4.31
N VAL A 19 5.70 1.32 5.14
CA VAL A 19 5.91 0.98 6.55
C VAL A 19 5.30 -0.38 6.87
N ASP A 20 5.89 -1.08 7.82
CA ASP A 20 5.35 -2.35 8.30
C ASP A 20 4.37 -2.06 9.44
N ALA A 21 3.14 -2.56 9.31
CA ALA A 21 2.07 -2.31 10.25
C ALA A 21 1.19 -3.54 10.45
N PHE A 22 0.61 -3.64 11.63
CA PHE A 22 -0.53 -4.52 11.89
C PHE A 22 -1.79 -3.84 11.37
N ILE A 23 -2.62 -4.60 10.66
CA ILE A 23 -3.80 -4.08 9.99
C ILE A 23 -5.06 -4.68 10.59
N ASP A 24 -6.01 -3.79 10.87
CA ASP A 24 -7.35 -4.13 11.33
C ASP A 24 -8.39 -3.32 10.54
N VAL A 25 -9.58 -3.86 10.37
CA VAL A 25 -10.68 -3.18 9.67
C VAL A 25 -11.82 -2.98 10.64
N GLU A 26 -12.17 -1.71 10.89
CA GLU A 26 -13.27 -1.36 11.76
C GLU A 26 -14.59 -1.89 11.21
N CYS A 27 -15.25 -2.74 11.99
CA CYS A 27 -16.50 -3.39 11.62
C CYS A 27 -17.69 -2.93 12.49
N ASP A 28 -17.46 -2.05 13.47
CA ASP A 28 -18.54 -1.43 14.25
C ASP A 28 -19.23 -0.31 13.45
N GLN A 29 -20.56 -0.25 13.57
CA GLN A 29 -21.43 0.76 12.96
C GLN A 29 -21.36 2.12 13.70
N ALA A 30 -20.56 2.23 14.77
CA ALA A 30 -20.38 3.43 15.59
C ALA A 30 -19.65 4.62 14.89
N GLY A 31 -19.60 4.66 13.56
CA GLY A 31 -19.15 5.83 12.78
C GLY A 31 -17.78 5.72 12.11
N ALA A 32 -17.08 4.60 12.27
CA ALA A 32 -15.82 4.34 11.57
C ALA A 32 -15.83 3.04 10.75
N TYR A 33 -17.02 2.47 10.49
CA TYR A 33 -17.21 1.26 9.71
C TYR A 33 -16.44 1.31 8.37
N GLY A 34 -15.65 0.27 8.11
CA GLY A 34 -14.82 0.13 6.91
C GLY A 34 -13.46 0.83 6.97
N ARG A 35 -13.11 1.51 8.08
CA ARG A 35 -11.79 2.12 8.22
C ARG A 35 -10.71 1.06 8.43
N THR A 36 -9.73 1.03 7.52
CA THR A 36 -8.48 0.28 7.72
C THR A 36 -7.60 1.04 8.71
N ARG A 37 -7.35 0.46 9.88
CA ARG A 37 -6.43 0.98 10.89
C ARG A 37 -5.08 0.30 10.75
N ALA A 38 -4.04 1.09 10.58
CA ALA A 38 -2.65 0.64 10.57
C ALA A 38 -1.97 1.02 11.89
N THR A 39 -1.41 0.03 12.59
CA THR A 39 -0.61 0.23 13.80
C THR A 39 0.83 -0.17 13.50
N LEU A 40 1.76 0.78 13.54
CA LEU A 40 3.15 0.55 13.16
C LEU A 40 3.80 -0.51 14.05
N VAL A 41 4.57 -1.44 13.45
CA VAL A 41 5.23 -2.53 14.18
C VAL A 41 6.20 -1.99 15.25
N GLU A 42 6.87 -0.88 14.97
CA GLU A 42 7.80 -0.20 15.89
C GLU A 42 7.14 0.29 17.18
N SER A 43 5.81 0.47 17.20
CA SER A 43 5.08 0.86 18.41
C SER A 43 5.01 -0.25 19.46
N GLY A 44 5.40 -1.49 19.10
CA GLY A 44 5.41 -2.65 20.00
C GLY A 44 4.02 -3.22 20.33
N ALA A 45 2.95 -2.58 19.86
CA ALA A 45 1.58 -3.10 19.91
C ALA A 45 1.39 -4.19 18.84
N GLY A 46 0.54 -5.20 19.07
CA GLY A 46 0.14 -6.14 18.01
C GLY A 46 1.04 -7.37 17.79
N ARG A 47 1.91 -7.74 18.74
CA ARG A 47 2.91 -8.84 18.64
C ARG A 47 2.41 -10.23 18.20
N SER A 48 1.10 -10.45 18.06
CA SER A 48 0.51 -11.71 17.61
C SER A 48 -0.29 -11.61 16.29
N GLN A 49 -0.33 -10.43 15.65
CA GLN A 49 -1.04 -10.22 14.39
C GLN A 49 -0.10 -10.36 13.18
N PRO A 50 -0.60 -10.75 11.99
CA PRO A 50 0.20 -10.73 10.78
C PRO A 50 0.63 -9.30 10.44
N VAL A 51 1.87 -9.16 9.96
CA VAL A 51 2.43 -7.88 9.52
C VAL A 51 2.09 -7.67 8.05
N CYS A 52 1.61 -6.48 7.71
CA CYS A 52 1.42 -6.04 6.33
C CYS A 52 2.35 -4.87 6.01
N ARG A 53 2.87 -4.86 4.79
CA ARG A 53 3.58 -3.71 4.22
C ARG A 53 2.55 -2.72 3.69
N VAL A 54 2.40 -1.58 4.35
CA VAL A 54 1.54 -0.47 3.89
C VAL A 54 2.36 0.46 3.02
N ILE A 55 1.94 0.64 1.77
CA ILE A 55 2.59 1.55 0.83
C ILE A 55 2.19 2.98 1.15
N THR A 56 3.19 3.84 1.37
CA THR A 56 3.00 5.25 1.74
C THR A 56 3.58 6.21 0.71
N GLU A 57 4.50 5.73 -0.12
CA GLU A 57 5.27 6.52 -1.05
C GLU A 57 5.41 5.79 -2.38
N VAL A 58 5.56 6.56 -3.46
CA VAL A 58 5.84 6.06 -4.80
C VAL A 58 6.78 7.01 -5.52
N ASP A 59 7.72 6.46 -6.28
CA ASP A 59 8.49 7.20 -7.29
C ASP A 59 7.58 7.44 -8.50
N ASP A 60 6.96 8.62 -8.53
CA ASP A 60 5.94 8.98 -9.51
C ASP A 60 6.53 9.14 -10.91
N GLU A 61 7.72 9.73 -11.05
CA GLU A 61 8.43 9.84 -12.33
C GLU A 61 8.65 8.46 -12.96
N ARG A 62 9.23 7.51 -12.22
CA ARG A 62 9.46 6.15 -12.73
C ARG A 62 8.15 5.40 -12.97
N LEU A 63 7.12 5.62 -12.15
CA LEU A 63 5.79 5.03 -12.37
C LEU A 63 5.20 5.49 -13.71
N PHE A 64 5.22 6.80 -13.99
CA PHE A 64 4.68 7.32 -15.25
C PHE A 64 5.50 6.88 -16.46
N GLN A 65 6.83 6.79 -16.34
CA GLN A 65 7.68 6.21 -17.38
C GLN A 65 7.32 4.76 -17.67
N LEU A 66 7.11 3.94 -16.63
CA LEU A 66 6.68 2.55 -16.78
C LEU A 66 5.36 2.46 -17.53
N ILE A 67 4.38 3.28 -17.17
CA ILE A 67 3.06 3.26 -17.80
C ILE A 67 3.13 3.70 -19.26
N ASP A 68 3.85 4.78 -19.56
CA ASP A 68 4.04 5.27 -20.93
C ASP A 68 4.72 4.20 -21.81
N GLN A 69 5.76 3.52 -21.30
CA GLN A 69 6.41 2.41 -22.00
C GLN A 69 5.47 1.26 -22.34
N ARG A 70 4.47 0.98 -21.50
CA ARG A 70 3.47 -0.08 -21.75
C ARG A 70 2.39 0.37 -22.73
N LEU A 71 1.92 1.61 -22.61
CA LEU A 71 0.91 2.17 -23.51
C LEU A 71 1.45 2.31 -24.95
N ARG A 72 2.71 2.68 -25.13
CA ARG A 72 3.35 2.77 -26.47
C ARG A 72 3.47 1.44 -27.22
N ARG A 73 3.26 0.31 -26.54
CA ARG A 73 3.34 -1.03 -27.14
C ARG A 73 1.97 -1.55 -27.61
N LEU A 74 0.90 -0.79 -27.35
CA LEU A 74 -0.47 -1.05 -27.80
C LEU A 74 -0.77 -0.23 -29.06
#